data_AF-A0A2G2GBK1-F1
#
_entry.id   AF-A0A2G2GBK1-F1
#
_cell.length_a   1.000
_cell.length_b   1.000
_cell.length_c   1.000
_cell.angle_alpha   90.00
_cell.angle_beta   90.00
_cell.angle_gamma   90.00
#
_symmetry.space_group_name_H-M   'P 1'
#
loop_
_entity.id
_entity.type
_entity.pdbx_description
1 polymer ?
#
loop_
_entity_poly.entity_id
_entity_poly.type
_entity_poly.pdbx_seq_one_letter_code
_entity_poly.pdbx_strand_id
1 'polypeptide(L)'
;MASQTEARNGIEYDWDQGESTWKAGMDNNLRTIGSILNLSVIDIINDPPGSPSDGDAYIVLVGTGLWSGNDDNIAIWFNADAVWRFYVPTTGITSFVTTGTFANQLIAYNGTNWSTNGFTFTF
;
A
#
# COMPACT_ATOMS: atom_id res chain seq x y z
N MET A 1 -25.40 5.65 11.99
CA MET A 1 -24.22 4.86 12.36
C MET A 1 -23.11 5.36 11.47
N ALA A 2 -22.10 6.00 12.05
CA ALA A 2 -21.00 6.54 11.27
C ALA A 2 -20.04 5.38 10.94
N SER A 3 -19.63 5.29 9.68
CA SER A 3 -18.49 4.48 9.23
C SER A 3 -17.43 5.43 8.70
N GLN A 4 -16.18 4.97 8.70
CA GLN A 4 -15.09 5.63 8.00
C GLN A 4 -14.87 4.95 6.66
N THR A 5 -14.41 5.69 5.66
CA THR A 5 -14.09 5.16 4.33
C THR A 5 -12.58 5.21 4.15
N GLU A 6 -11.96 4.10 3.74
CA GLU A 6 -10.54 4.12 3.39
C GLU A 6 -10.30 4.82 2.03
N ALA A 7 -9.13 5.44 1.90
CA ALA A 7 -8.85 6.44 0.88
C ALA A 7 -8.69 5.90 -0.55
N ARG A 8 -8.45 4.59 -0.72
CA ARG A 8 -8.00 4.01 -1.99
C ARG A 8 -9.11 3.34 -2.78
N ASN A 9 -9.79 2.36 -2.17
CA ASN A 9 -10.83 1.54 -2.82
C ASN A 9 -12.23 1.82 -2.25
N GLY A 10 -12.37 2.79 -1.33
CA GLY A 10 -13.66 3.17 -0.77
C GLY A 10 -14.25 2.13 0.19
N ILE A 11 -13.44 1.22 0.73
CA ILE A 11 -13.94 0.22 1.70
C ILE A 11 -14.31 0.93 3.00
N GLU A 12 -15.56 0.74 3.42
CA GLU A 12 -15.99 1.23 4.73
C GLU A 12 -15.41 0.36 5.86
N TYR A 13 -15.14 0.98 7.00
CA TYR A 13 -14.69 0.34 8.23
C TYR A 13 -15.18 1.14 9.45
N ASP A 14 -14.95 0.64 10.66
CA ASP A 14 -15.20 1.36 11.91
C ASP A 14 -16.68 1.67 12.21
N TRP A 15 -17.62 0.81 11.79
CA TRP A 15 -19.03 0.99 12.14
C TRP A 15 -19.28 0.94 13.65
N ASP A 16 -20.19 1.80 14.12
CA ASP A 16 -20.73 1.78 15.48
C ASP A 16 -21.24 0.38 15.84
N GLN A 17 -20.74 -0.16 16.94
CA GLN A 17 -21.02 -1.54 17.34
C GLN A 17 -22.25 -1.65 18.24
N GLY A 18 -23.02 -2.73 18.04
CA GLY A 18 -23.97 -3.25 19.02
C GLY A 18 -23.24 -3.91 20.19
N GLU A 19 -22.57 -5.06 19.99
CA GLU A 19 -21.79 -5.77 21.03
C GLU A 19 -20.81 -6.80 20.38
N SER A 20 -19.47 -6.61 20.40
CA SER A 20 -18.50 -7.70 20.05
C SER A 20 -17.01 -7.39 20.28
N THR A 21 -16.21 -8.40 20.65
CA THR A 21 -14.73 -8.28 20.81
C THR A 21 -13.92 -8.34 19.51
N TRP A 22 -14.56 -8.62 18.37
CA TRP A 22 -13.86 -8.83 17.08
C TRP A 22 -13.72 -7.57 16.22
N LYS A 23 -14.37 -6.46 16.61
CA LYS A 23 -14.39 -5.20 15.84
C LYS A 23 -13.01 -4.70 15.45
N ALA A 24 -12.13 -4.52 16.44
CA ALA A 24 -10.80 -3.94 16.19
C ALA A 24 -9.98 -4.77 15.18
N GLY A 25 -10.07 -6.10 15.26
CA GLY A 25 -9.42 -7.00 14.32
C GLY A 25 -10.03 -6.90 12.91
N MET A 26 -11.37 -6.87 12.80
CA MET A 26 -12.03 -6.72 11.51
C MET A 26 -11.74 -5.37 10.86
N ASP A 27 -11.78 -4.27 11.61
CA ASP A 27 -11.46 -2.94 11.07
C ASP A 27 -10.01 -2.87 10.59
N ASN A 28 -9.10 -3.56 11.27
CA ASN A 28 -7.73 -3.67 10.80
C ASN A 28 -7.61 -4.50 9.50
N ASN A 29 -8.35 -5.61 9.41
CA ASN A 29 -8.38 -6.45 8.21
C ASN A 29 -8.97 -5.70 7.02
N LEU A 30 -10.09 -4.98 7.21
CA LEU A 30 -10.76 -4.22 6.15
C LEU A 30 -9.90 -3.06 5.67
N ARG A 31 -9.26 -2.32 6.58
CA ARG A 31 -8.27 -1.30 6.20
C ARG A 31 -7.11 -1.89 5.41
N THR A 32 -6.57 -3.03 5.86
CA THR A 32 -5.47 -3.71 5.15
C THR A 32 -5.90 -4.12 3.75
N ILE A 33 -7.04 -4.78 3.61
CA ILE A 33 -7.60 -5.21 2.32
C ILE A 33 -7.83 -4.00 1.41
N GLY A 34 -8.49 -2.96 1.90
CA GLY A 34 -8.74 -1.73 1.13
C GLY A 34 -7.46 -1.03 0.69
N SER A 35 -6.39 -1.13 1.49
CA SER A 35 -5.10 -0.52 1.16
C SER A 35 -4.36 -1.21 0.01
N ILE A 36 -4.49 -2.54 -0.10
CA ILE A 36 -3.70 -3.37 -1.03
C ILE A 36 -4.50 -3.93 -2.20
N LEU A 37 -5.84 -3.92 -2.11
CA LEU A 37 -6.70 -4.35 -3.21
C LEU A 37 -6.47 -3.44 -4.43
N ASN A 38 -6.30 -4.03 -5.61
CA ASN A 38 -6.00 -3.30 -6.85
C ASN A 38 -4.83 -2.33 -6.72
N LEU A 39 -3.73 -2.78 -6.10
CA LEU A 39 -2.59 -1.94 -5.78
C LEU A 39 -2.06 -1.16 -6.99
N SER A 40 -2.02 0.16 -6.82
CA SER A 40 -1.25 1.09 -7.66
C SER A 40 -0.26 1.84 -6.78
N VAL A 41 0.86 2.29 -7.33
CA VAL A 41 1.80 3.14 -6.60
C VAL A 41 2.20 4.31 -7.48
N ILE A 42 2.50 5.43 -6.83
CA ILE A 42 2.91 6.65 -7.51
C ILE A 42 4.29 6.45 -8.12
N ASP A 43 5.24 5.98 -7.31
CA ASP A 43 6.62 5.77 -7.73
C ASP A 43 7.34 4.75 -6.81
N ILE A 44 8.57 4.42 -7.17
CA ILE A 44 9.51 3.59 -6.43
C ILE A 44 10.71 4.47 -6.03
N ILE A 45 10.76 4.91 -4.77
CA ILE A 45 11.71 5.92 -4.30
C ILE A 45 12.30 5.56 -2.93
N ASN A 46 13.40 6.23 -2.55
CA ASN A 46 14.11 5.98 -1.29
C ASN A 46 13.52 6.77 -0.11
N ASP A 47 13.19 8.03 -0.36
CA ASP A 47 12.81 9.00 0.66
C ASP A 47 11.29 9.27 0.63
N PRO A 48 10.63 9.40 1.79
CA PRO A 48 9.24 9.82 1.85
C PRO A 48 9.03 11.21 1.23
N PRO A 49 7.95 11.42 0.46
CA PRO A 49 7.53 12.76 0.06
C PRO A 49 7.29 13.66 1.27
N GLY A 50 7.64 14.94 1.17
CA GLY A 50 7.45 15.91 2.25
C GLY A 50 5.98 16.31 2.50
N SER A 51 5.11 16.11 1.51
CA SER A 51 3.68 16.48 1.57
C SER A 51 2.81 15.41 0.91
N PRO A 52 2.68 14.21 1.51
CA PRO A 52 1.83 13.15 0.98
C PRO A 52 0.34 13.46 1.17
N SER A 53 -0.48 13.00 0.23
CA SER A 53 -1.95 13.00 0.30
C SER A 53 -2.47 11.66 0.83
N ASP A 54 -3.71 11.65 1.33
CA ASP A 54 -4.31 10.43 1.88
C ASP A 54 -4.36 9.32 0.82
N GLY A 55 -3.89 8.12 1.17
CA GLY A 55 -3.85 6.98 0.26
C GLY A 55 -2.69 6.99 -0.74
N ASP A 56 -1.83 8.02 -0.74
CA ASP A 56 -0.61 8.02 -1.54
C ASP A 56 0.22 6.79 -1.21
N ALA A 57 0.60 6.05 -2.25
CA ALA A 57 1.27 4.76 -2.13
C ALA A 57 2.57 4.75 -2.92
N TYR A 58 3.62 4.20 -2.33
CA TYR A 58 4.94 4.07 -2.91
C TYR A 58 5.52 2.70 -2.61
N ILE A 59 6.47 2.26 -3.45
CA ILE A 59 7.38 1.17 -3.07
C ILE A 59 8.65 1.80 -2.56
N VAL A 60 9.10 1.35 -1.40
CA VAL A 60 10.35 1.81 -0.80
C VAL A 60 11.50 1.05 -1.48
N LEU A 61 12.39 1.76 -2.17
CA LEU A 61 13.55 1.14 -2.80
C LEU A 61 14.63 0.81 -1.75
N VAL A 62 15.27 1.85 -1.21
CA VAL A 62 16.10 1.76 -0.01
C VAL A 62 15.63 2.84 0.94
N GLY A 63 14.99 2.44 2.03
CA GLY A 63 14.30 3.33 2.94
C GLY A 63 15.24 4.26 3.69
N THR A 64 14.90 5.54 3.74
CA THR A 64 15.60 6.56 4.51
C THR A 64 14.62 7.29 5.44
N GLY A 65 15.14 8.02 6.43
CA GLY A 65 14.31 8.83 7.32
C GLY A 65 13.19 8.01 7.98
N LEU A 66 11.93 8.40 7.76
CA LEU A 66 10.75 7.68 8.26
C LEU A 66 10.55 6.29 7.62
N TRP A 67 11.16 6.02 6.47
CA TRP A 67 11.07 4.75 5.74
C TRP A 67 12.23 3.82 6.05
N SER A 68 13.21 4.23 6.87
CA SER A 68 14.37 3.40 7.23
C SER A 68 13.98 2.02 7.74
N GLY A 69 14.59 0.98 7.18
CA GLY A 69 14.31 -0.43 7.51
C GLY A 69 13.07 -1.02 6.86
N ASN A 70 12.40 -0.29 5.97
CA ASN A 70 11.24 -0.76 5.21
C ASN A 70 11.54 -0.97 3.73
N ASP A 71 12.76 -1.38 3.41
CA ASP A 71 13.19 -1.70 2.04
C ASP A 71 12.23 -2.71 1.39
N ASP A 72 11.94 -2.51 0.11
CA ASP A 72 10.99 -3.27 -0.72
C ASP A 72 9.52 -3.28 -0.24
N ASN A 73 9.20 -2.68 0.91
CA ASN A 73 7.83 -2.62 1.41
C ASN A 73 6.99 -1.60 0.62
N ILE A 74 5.68 -1.80 0.67
CA ILE A 74 4.69 -0.85 0.16
C ILE A 74 4.38 0.14 1.28
N ALA A 75 4.72 1.41 1.08
CA ALA A 75 4.41 2.50 2.00
C ALA A 75 3.13 3.20 1.55
N ILE A 76 2.15 3.34 2.44
CA ILE A 76 0.89 4.04 2.19
C ILE A 76 0.67 5.09 3.27
N TRP A 77 0.34 6.32 2.86
CA TRP A 77 0.07 7.42 3.78
C TRP A 77 -1.38 7.43 4.26
N PHE A 78 -1.58 7.66 5.57
CA PHE A 78 -2.89 7.80 6.20
C PHE A 78 -2.99 9.14 6.93
N ASN A 79 -3.85 10.04 6.44
CA ASN A 79 -4.07 11.37 7.01
C ASN A 79 -4.71 11.32 8.41
N ALA A 80 -5.56 10.32 8.67
CA ALA A 80 -6.25 10.20 9.96
C ALA A 80 -5.28 10.11 11.15
N ASP A 81 -4.16 9.41 10.96
CA ASP A 81 -3.14 9.18 11.98
C ASP A 81 -1.84 9.98 11.70
N ALA A 82 -1.72 10.60 10.52
CA ALA A 82 -0.51 11.24 10.01
C ALA A 82 0.73 10.30 10.03
N VAL A 83 0.56 9.06 9.58
CA VAL A 83 1.62 8.05 9.55
C VAL A 83 1.71 7.34 8.20
N TRP A 84 2.92 6.89 7.87
CA TRP A 84 3.15 5.86 6.86
C TRP A 84 2.87 4.50 7.46
N ARG A 85 2.05 3.70 6.79
CA ARG A 85 1.90 2.27 7.08
C ARG A 85 2.64 1.48 6.02
N PHE A 86 3.39 0.48 6.46
CA PHE A 86 4.20 -0.37 5.60
C PHE A 86 3.59 -1.75 5.50
N TYR A 87 3.51 -2.26 4.29
CA TYR A 87 3.02 -3.60 4.00
C TYR A 87 4.13 -4.39 3.31
N VAL A 88 4.45 -5.56 3.88
CA VAL A 88 5.42 -6.49 3.30
C VAL A 88 4.77 -7.16 2.10
N PRO A 89 5.33 -7.04 0.88
CA PRO A 89 4.76 -7.67 -0.30
C PRO A 89 4.88 -9.19 -0.22
N THR A 90 3.84 -9.89 -0.65
CA THR A 90 3.89 -11.34 -0.86
C THR A 90 4.32 -11.64 -2.29
N THR A 91 5.00 -12.77 -2.50
CA THR A 91 5.37 -13.21 -3.85
C THR A 91 4.14 -13.27 -4.76
N GLY A 92 4.24 -12.63 -5.93
CA GLY A 92 3.18 -12.57 -6.93
C GLY A 92 2.23 -11.38 -6.80
N ILE A 93 2.34 -10.55 -5.75
CA ILE A 93 1.61 -9.28 -5.71
C ILE A 93 2.06 -8.39 -6.87
N THR A 94 1.10 -7.73 -7.51
CA THR A 94 1.34 -6.82 -8.64
C THR A 94 0.95 -5.41 -8.27
N SER A 95 1.68 -4.43 -8.80
CA SER A 95 1.38 -3.01 -8.64
C SER A 95 1.51 -2.29 -9.98
N PHE A 96 0.61 -1.36 -10.26
CA PHE A 96 0.76 -0.44 -11.40
C PHE A 96 1.45 0.85 -10.95
N VAL A 97 2.54 1.23 -11.62
CA VAL A 97 3.30 2.44 -11.29
C VAL A 97 2.84 3.59 -12.18
N THR A 98 2.44 4.72 -11.61
CA THR A 98 1.87 5.84 -12.37
C THR A 98 2.88 6.88 -12.83
N THR A 99 4.00 7.05 -12.10
CA THR A 99 5.03 8.07 -12.40
C THR A 99 6.45 7.50 -12.24
N GLY A 100 7.46 8.36 -12.39
CA GLY A 100 8.86 8.00 -12.20
C GLY A 100 9.48 7.15 -13.33
N THR A 101 10.51 6.39 -12.99
CA THR A 101 11.29 5.60 -13.98
C THR A 101 10.47 4.46 -14.59
N PHE A 102 9.55 3.87 -13.81
CA PHE A 102 8.71 2.76 -14.23
C PHE A 102 7.28 3.22 -14.60
N ALA A 103 7.11 4.49 -14.96
CA ALA A 103 5.79 5.06 -15.26
C ALA A 103 5.02 4.23 -16.31
N ASN A 104 3.74 4.00 -16.02
CA ASN A 104 2.80 3.23 -16.83
C ASN A 104 3.19 1.74 -17.00
N GLN A 105 3.90 1.18 -16.04
CA GLN A 105 4.28 -0.24 -16.04
C GLN A 105 3.61 -1.01 -14.91
N LEU A 106 3.24 -2.26 -15.20
CA LEU A 106 2.89 -3.23 -14.18
C LEU A 106 4.17 -3.92 -13.70
N ILE A 107 4.36 -3.94 -12.40
CA ILE A 107 5.47 -4.61 -11.72
C ILE A 107 4.93 -5.69 -10.79
N ALA A 108 5.73 -6.73 -10.56
CA ALA A 108 5.41 -7.80 -9.62
C ALA A 108 6.56 -8.02 -8.64
N TYR A 109 6.21 -8.38 -7.40
CA TYR A 109 7.19 -8.83 -6.43
C TYR A 109 7.48 -10.33 -6.61
N ASN A 110 8.74 -10.69 -6.85
CA ASN A 110 9.14 -12.08 -7.08
C ASN A 110 9.51 -12.86 -5.80
N GLY A 111 9.32 -12.26 -4.62
CA GLY A 111 9.75 -12.82 -3.34
C GLY A 111 11.11 -12.31 -2.87
N THR A 112 11.79 -11.51 -3.67
CA THR A 112 13.06 -10.86 -3.29
C THR A 112 13.12 -9.40 -3.74
N ASN A 113 12.63 -9.09 -4.94
CA ASN A 113 12.57 -7.72 -5.45
C ASN A 113 11.35 -7.48 -6.34
N TRP A 114 11.09 -6.21 -6.61
CA TRP A 114 10.11 -5.75 -7.58
C TRP A 114 10.70 -5.76 -8.99
N SER A 115 9.97 -6.35 -9.95
CA SER A 115 10.43 -6.44 -11.35
C SER A 115 9.28 -6.30 -12.35
N THR A 116 9.59 -5.69 -13.49
CA THR A 116 8.73 -5.66 -14.68
C THR A 116 8.81 -6.95 -15.50
N ASN A 117 9.90 -7.72 -15.35
CA ASN A 117 10.20 -8.87 -16.22
C ASN A 117 9.48 -10.17 -15.82
N GLY A 118 8.79 -10.18 -14.67
CA GLY A 118 8.04 -11.32 -14.15
C GLY A 118 6.85 -11.78 -15.00
N PHE A 119 6.49 -11.04 -16.05
CA PHE A 119 5.33 -11.30 -16.91
C PHE A 119 5.68 -11.91 -18.27
N THR A 120 6.88 -12.44 -18.44
CA THR A 120 7.29 -13.02 -19.73
C THR A 120 6.57 -14.34 -19.96
N PHE A 121 5.53 -14.34 -20.79
CA PHE A 121 4.88 -15.56 -21.27
C PHE A 121 5.71 -16.13 -22.42
N THR A 122 6.33 -17.30 -22.22
CA THR A 122 6.89 -18.09 -23.32
C THR A 122 5.84 -19.13 -23.70
N PHE A 123 5.41 -19.14 -24.96
CA PHE A 123 4.52 -20.15 -25.52
C PHE A 123 5.30 -21.20 -26.30
#